data_AF-A0AAQ3PE10-F1
#
_entry.id   AF-A0AAQ3PE10-F1
#
_cell.length_a   1.000
_cell.length_b   1.000
_cell.length_c   1.000
_cell.angle_alpha   90.00
_cell.angle_beta   90.00
_cell.angle_gamma   90.00
#
_symmetry.space_group_name_H-M   'P 1'
#
loop_
_entity.id
_entity.type
_entity.pdbx_description
1 polymer ?
#
loop_
_entity_poly.entity_id
_entity_poly.type
_entity_poly.pdbx_seq_one_letter_code
_entity_poly.pdbx_strand_id
1 'polypeptide(L)'
;MASTHSLFVLFSSVTVAALVFSASMVESRSVSNPSSSLLVRLKLEGEPSNCWDSLWQLQACSGEIVTFFLNGETYLGHGCCEAIRVIGHDCWPNIVASLGFTDEETDVLEGYCEEAVLRSPPPPKSMLLPQRN
;
A
#
# COMPACT_ATOMS: atom_id res chain seq x y z
N MET A 1 11.02 -38.76 -30.28
CA MET A 1 10.84 -38.18 -28.93
C MET A 1 11.82 -37.03 -28.64
N ALA A 2 13.08 -37.09 -29.09
CA ALA A 2 14.05 -36.00 -28.89
C ALA A 2 13.82 -34.75 -29.76
N SER A 3 13.39 -34.93 -31.02
CA SER A 3 13.22 -33.82 -31.97
C SER A 3 12.07 -32.87 -31.62
N THR A 4 10.94 -33.39 -31.13
CA THR A 4 9.78 -32.60 -30.69
C THR A 4 10.07 -31.80 -29.41
N HIS A 5 10.89 -32.36 -28.51
CA HIS A 5 11.34 -31.67 -27.30
C HIS A 5 12.30 -30.52 -27.63
N SER A 6 13.25 -30.75 -28.55
CA SER A 6 14.14 -29.68 -29.03
C SER A 6 13.37 -28.55 -29.72
N LEU A 7 12.33 -28.86 -30.49
CA LEU A 7 11.46 -27.85 -31.09
C LEU A 7 10.72 -27.03 -30.02
N PHE A 8 10.18 -27.68 -28.99
CA PHE A 8 9.47 -27.00 -27.91
C PHE A 8 10.38 -26.05 -27.11
N VAL A 9 11.63 -26.46 -26.85
CA VAL A 9 12.62 -25.64 -26.16
C VAL A 9 13.01 -24.41 -27.01
N LEU A 10 13.16 -24.58 -28.32
CA LEU A 10 13.46 -23.46 -29.23
C LEU A 10 12.30 -22.47 -29.35
N PHE A 11 11.06 -22.94 -29.40
CA PHE A 11 9.90 -22.04 -29.40
C PHE A 11 9.80 -21.25 -28.10
N SER A 12 10.04 -21.89 -26.95
CA SER A 12 10.02 -21.24 -25.64
C SER A 12 11.13 -20.19 -25.48
N SER A 13 12.34 -20.43 -25.98
CA SER A 13 13.43 -19.45 -25.89
C SER A 13 13.22 -18.23 -26.78
N VAL A 14 12.64 -18.43 -27.97
CA VAL A 14 12.35 -17.34 -28.92
C VAL A 14 11.24 -16.41 -28.40
N THR A 15 10.20 -16.95 -27.75
CA THR A 15 9.12 -16.13 -27.18
C THR A 15 9.62 -15.29 -25.99
N VAL A 16 10.44 -15.87 -25.11
CA VAL A 16 11.02 -15.13 -23.98
C VAL A 16 11.94 -14.00 -24.47
N ALA A 17 12.77 -14.25 -25.49
CA ALA A 17 13.64 -13.23 -26.05
C ALA A 17 12.85 -12.07 -26.71
N ALA A 18 11.74 -12.37 -27.39
CA ALA A 18 10.88 -11.36 -27.99
C ALA A 18 10.21 -10.44 -26.95
N LEU A 19 9.80 -11.00 -25.81
CA LEU A 19 9.22 -10.22 -24.69
C LEU A 19 10.25 -9.29 -24.02
N VAL A 20 11.52 -9.69 -23.95
CA VAL A 20 12.61 -8.86 -23.41
C VAL A 20 12.97 -7.72 -24.38
N PHE A 21 12.85 -7.95 -25.70
CA PHE A 21 13.18 -6.96 -26.72
C PHE A 21 12.11 -5.86 -26.83
N SER A 22 10.82 -6.18 -26.68
CA SER A 22 9.74 -5.19 -26.68
C SER A 22 9.74 -4.27 -25.45
N ALA A 23 10.39 -4.67 -24.35
CA ALA A 23 10.61 -3.81 -23.18
C ALA A 23 11.66 -2.70 -23.42
N SER A 24 12.45 -2.79 -24.50
CA SER A 24 13.56 -1.86 -24.77
C SER A 24 13.24 -0.75 -25.80
N MET A 25 12.00 -0.67 -26.30
CA MET A 25 11.58 0.45 -27.17
C MET A 25 10.44 1.25 -26.52
N VAL A 26 10.77 1.93 -25.42
CA VAL A 26 10.12 3.19 -25.05
C VAL A 26 11.15 4.29 -25.31
N GLU A 27 11.09 4.84 -26.52
CA GLU A 27 11.68 6.15 -26.83
C GLU A 27 11.03 7.17 -25.89
N SER A 28 11.78 7.60 -24.88
CA SER A 28 11.41 8.67 -23.99
C SER A 28 11.25 9.95 -24.80
N ARG A 29 9.99 10.32 -25.12
CA ARG A 29 9.67 11.68 -25.55
C ARG A 29 10.21 12.63 -24.48
N SER A 30 11.16 13.48 -24.86
CA SER A 30 11.64 14.60 -24.08
C SER A 30 10.47 15.53 -23.78
N VAL A 31 9.81 15.30 -22.66
CA VAL A 31 8.95 16.28 -21.99
C VAL A 31 9.88 17.10 -21.12
N SER A 32 10.03 18.36 -21.48
CA SER A 32 10.71 19.40 -20.72
C SER A 32 10.24 19.42 -19.26
N ASN A 33 10.99 18.71 -18.42
CA ASN A 33 11.23 18.92 -16.98
C ASN A 33 10.04 19.37 -16.10
N PRO A 34 9.13 18.44 -15.75
CA PRO A 34 8.42 18.45 -14.47
C PRO A 34 8.92 17.35 -13.51
N SER A 35 9.70 16.39 -14.02
CA SER A 35 10.15 15.18 -13.31
C SER A 35 11.23 15.43 -12.25
N SER A 36 11.95 16.55 -12.31
CA SER A 36 12.85 16.93 -11.23
C SER A 36 12.09 17.28 -9.95
N SER A 37 10.90 17.90 -10.03
CA SER A 37 10.12 18.24 -8.84
C SER A 37 9.53 17.00 -8.14
N LEU A 38 9.06 16.02 -8.91
CA LEU A 38 8.44 14.81 -8.37
C LEU A 38 9.51 13.84 -7.85
N LEU A 39 10.58 13.59 -8.62
CA LEU A 39 11.70 12.72 -8.19
C LEU A 39 12.46 13.31 -7.00
N VAL A 40 12.59 14.64 -6.91
CA VAL A 40 13.19 15.32 -5.75
C VAL A 40 12.24 15.30 -4.55
N ARG A 41 10.91 15.34 -4.75
CA ARG A 41 9.92 15.10 -3.66
C ARG A 41 9.83 13.63 -3.23
N LEU A 42 10.08 12.68 -4.15
CA LEU A 42 10.18 11.25 -3.87
C LEU A 42 11.50 10.88 -3.19
N LYS A 43 12.52 11.74 -3.36
CA LYS A 43 13.77 11.65 -2.62
C LYS A 43 13.53 12.21 -1.22
N LEU A 44 13.33 11.29 -0.29
CA LEU A 44 13.18 11.45 1.16
C LEU A 44 14.32 12.32 1.78
N GLU A 45 14.35 13.62 1.53
CA GLU A 45 15.31 14.58 2.12
C GLU A 45 14.67 15.49 3.18
N GLY A 46 13.53 15.09 3.72
CA GLY A 46 13.04 15.53 5.02
C GLY A 46 12.81 14.29 5.85
N GLU A 47 13.62 14.10 6.89
CA GLU A 47 13.61 12.96 7.80
C GLU A 47 12.17 12.45 8.12
N PRO A 48 11.80 11.23 7.70
CA PRO A 48 10.67 10.48 8.23
C PRO A 48 11.25 9.33 9.06
N SER A 49 12.07 9.64 10.04
CA SER A 49 12.50 8.65 11.00
C SER A 49 11.23 8.11 11.66
N ASN A 50 11.14 6.79 11.67
CA ASN A 50 10.16 5.99 12.40
C ASN A 50 8.84 5.64 11.70
N CYS A 51 8.44 6.20 10.55
CA CYS A 51 7.17 5.75 9.92
C CYS A 51 7.27 4.37 9.26
N TRP A 52 8.34 4.13 8.52
CA TRP A 52 8.60 2.82 7.93
C TRP A 52 8.95 1.78 9.00
N ASP A 53 9.69 2.18 10.04
CA ASP A 53 10.02 1.30 11.16
C ASP A 53 8.78 0.93 11.99
N SER A 54 7.89 1.90 12.25
CA SER A 54 6.61 1.65 12.92
C SER A 54 5.70 0.76 12.08
N LEU A 55 5.75 0.87 10.75
CA LEU A 55 4.98 0.01 9.85
C LEU A 55 5.49 -1.43 9.91
N TRP A 56 6.82 -1.61 9.93
CA TRP A 56 7.43 -2.92 10.11
C TRP A 56 7.12 -3.51 11.49
N GLN A 57 7.13 -2.68 12.53
CA GLN A 57 6.74 -3.08 13.88
C GLN A 57 5.27 -3.50 13.93
N LEU A 58 4.38 -2.76 13.27
CA LEU A 58 2.97 -3.12 13.14
C LEU A 58 2.78 -4.46 12.41
N GLN A 59 3.60 -4.74 11.38
CA GLN A 59 3.59 -6.05 10.71
C GLN A 59 3.97 -7.18 11.68
N ALA A 60 4.99 -6.99 12.51
CA ALA A 60 5.38 -7.98 13.53
C ALA A 60 4.26 -8.23 14.55
N CYS A 61 3.43 -7.22 14.83
CA CYS A 61 2.27 -7.28 15.72
C CYS A 61 1.05 -8.00 15.15
N SER A 62 1.07 -8.41 13.87
CA SER A 62 -0.06 -9.08 13.22
C SER A 62 -0.57 -10.30 13.99
N GLY A 63 0.31 -11.07 14.62
CA GLY A 63 -0.07 -12.20 15.47
C GLY A 63 -0.86 -11.80 16.72
N GLU A 64 -0.43 -10.74 17.41
CA GLU A 64 -1.12 -10.18 18.58
C GLU A 64 -2.49 -9.61 18.21
N ILE A 65 -2.55 -8.89 17.08
CA ILE A 65 -3.79 -8.27 16.56
C ILE A 65 -4.82 -9.35 16.18
N VAL A 66 -4.40 -10.37 15.43
CA VAL A 66 -5.31 -11.47 15.04
C VAL A 66 -5.82 -12.21 16.27
N THR A 67 -4.94 -12.49 17.23
CA THR A 67 -5.30 -13.19 18.47
C THR A 67 -6.27 -12.35 19.33
N PHE A 68 -6.07 -11.04 19.41
CA PHE A 68 -6.97 -10.11 20.10
C PHE A 68 -8.40 -10.21 19.56
N PHE A 69 -8.59 -10.24 18.24
CA PHE A 69 -9.92 -10.35 17.63
C PHE A 69 -10.51 -11.76 17.71
N LEU A 70 -9.71 -12.83 17.61
CA LEU A 70 -10.20 -14.20 17.62
C LEU A 70 -10.62 -14.67 19.03
N ASN A 71 -9.85 -14.32 20.05
CA ASN A 71 -10.06 -14.82 21.41
C ASN A 71 -10.79 -13.81 22.31
N GLY A 72 -10.86 -12.54 21.90
CA GLY A 72 -11.34 -11.46 22.77
C GLY A 72 -10.43 -11.24 24.00
N GLU A 73 -9.20 -11.77 23.97
CA GLU A 73 -8.21 -11.59 25.02
C GLU A 73 -7.39 -10.30 24.81
N THR A 74 -6.96 -9.71 25.92
CA THR A 74 -6.80 -8.26 26.07
C THR A 74 -5.37 -7.76 26.06
N TYR A 75 -4.45 -8.38 25.32
CA TYR A 75 -3.04 -7.98 25.41
C TYR A 75 -2.41 -7.78 24.03
N LEU A 76 -2.48 -6.53 23.58
CA LEU A 76 -1.50 -5.96 22.67
C LEU A 76 -0.32 -5.48 23.52
N GLY A 77 0.89 -5.88 23.18
CA GLY A 77 2.10 -5.40 23.80
C GLY A 77 2.25 -3.88 23.63
N HIS A 78 2.96 -3.23 24.56
CA HIS A 78 3.19 -1.79 24.52
C HIS A 78 3.77 -1.33 23.17
N GLY A 79 4.72 -2.08 22.61
CA GLY A 79 5.29 -1.78 21.29
C GLY A 79 4.28 -1.89 20.14
N CYS A 80 3.30 -2.78 20.24
CA CYS A 80 2.24 -2.90 19.23
C CYS A 80 1.25 -1.77 19.30
N CYS A 81 0.82 -1.38 20.51
CA CYS A 81 -0.02 -0.21 20.70
C CYS A 81 0.67 1.07 20.21
N GLU A 82 1.95 1.23 20.50
CA GLU A 82 2.73 2.38 20.07
C GLU A 82 2.87 2.41 18.53
N ALA A 83 3.16 1.27 17.90
CA ALA A 83 3.22 1.19 16.44
C ALA A 83 1.88 1.53 15.77
N ILE A 84 0.75 1.05 16.33
CA ILE A 84 -0.60 1.40 15.85
C ILE A 84 -0.83 2.91 15.95
N ARG A 85 -0.47 3.51 17.10
CA ARG A 85 -0.66 4.94 17.36
C ARG A 85 0.16 5.79 16.39
N VAL A 86 1.45 5.47 16.22
CA VAL A 86 2.36 6.20 15.33
C VAL A 86 1.89 6.07 13.88
N ILE A 87 1.49 4.87 13.44
CA ILE A 87 0.99 4.70 12.07
C ILE A 87 -0.31 5.46 11.83
N GLY A 88 -1.27 5.36 12.75
CA GLY A 88 -2.60 5.97 12.59
C GLY A 88 -2.59 7.50 12.65
N HIS A 89 -1.76 8.10 13.50
CA HIS A 89 -1.77 9.55 13.72
C HIS A 89 -0.59 10.26 13.07
N ASP A 90 0.62 9.74 13.26
CA ASP A 90 1.85 10.48 12.94
C ASP A 90 2.32 10.19 11.50
N CYS A 91 1.98 9.02 10.96
CA CYS A 91 2.45 8.58 9.64
C CYS A 91 1.41 8.63 8.54
N TRP A 92 0.12 8.50 8.86
CA TRP A 92 -0.94 8.54 7.85
C TRP A 92 -0.89 9.79 6.96
N PRO A 93 -0.73 11.03 7.49
CA PRO A 93 -0.62 12.22 6.66
C PRO A 93 0.57 12.16 5.70
N ASN A 94 1.72 11.67 6.18
CA ASN A 94 2.94 11.54 5.37
C ASN A 94 2.81 10.46 4.28
N ILE A 95 2.14 9.35 4.58
CA ILE A 95 1.87 8.29 3.60
C ILE A 95 0.97 8.84 2.49
N VAL A 96 -0.08 9.56 2.84
CA VAL A 96 -1.01 10.17 1.86
C VAL A 96 -0.29 11.24 1.02
N ALA A 97 0.50 12.10 1.65
CA ALA A 97 1.31 13.11 0.96
C ALA A 97 2.34 12.49 -0.01
N SER A 98 2.87 11.30 0.29
CA SER A 98 3.80 10.58 -0.59
C SER A 98 3.16 10.13 -1.92
N LEU A 99 1.83 9.96 -1.94
CA LEU A 99 1.06 9.66 -3.14
C LEU A 99 0.76 10.92 -3.98
N GLY A 100 1.12 12.10 -3.49
CA GLY A 100 0.96 13.38 -4.18
C GLY A 100 -0.33 14.13 -3.85
N PHE A 101 -1.13 13.65 -2.89
CA PHE A 101 -2.33 14.34 -2.41
C PHE A 101 -1.97 15.39 -1.34
N THR A 102 -2.75 16.46 -1.27
CA THR A 102 -2.71 17.40 -0.13
C THR A 102 -3.73 17.02 0.95
N ASP A 103 -3.60 17.63 2.13
CA ASP A 103 -4.56 17.44 3.22
C ASP A 103 -5.98 17.88 2.80
N GLU A 104 -6.09 18.99 2.05
CA GLU A 104 -7.38 19.48 1.54
C GLU A 104 -8.00 18.55 0.50
N GLU A 105 -7.19 17.99 -0.41
CA GLU A 105 -7.69 17.01 -1.38
C GLU A 105 -8.18 15.74 -0.68
N THR A 106 -7.50 15.33 0.40
CA THR A 106 -7.85 14.17 1.21
C THR A 106 -9.16 14.39 1.97
N ASP A 107 -9.34 15.57 2.58
CA ASP A 107 -10.58 15.96 3.27
C ASP A 107 -11.80 15.96 2.32
N VAL A 108 -11.62 16.48 1.10
CA VAL A 108 -12.68 16.42 0.05
C VAL A 108 -13.02 14.98 -0.33
N LEU A 109 -12.01 14.12 -0.48
CA LEU A 109 -12.21 12.71 -0.79
C LEU A 109 -12.90 11.95 0.36
N GLU A 110 -12.58 12.28 1.61
CA GLU A 110 -13.22 11.72 2.79
C GLU A 110 -14.71 12.05 2.80
N GLY A 111 -15.08 13.33 2.63
CA GLY A 111 -16.48 13.74 2.56
C GLY A 111 -17.27 13.07 1.40
N TYR A 112 -16.62 12.84 0.25
CA TYR A 112 -17.23 12.09 -0.84
C TYR A 112 -17.47 10.61 -0.46
N CYS A 113 -16.51 9.97 0.21
CA CYS A 113 -16.61 8.59 0.64
C CYS A 113 -17.69 8.39 1.72
N GLU A 114 -17.81 9.32 2.67
CA GLU A 114 -18.84 9.27 3.70
C GLU A 114 -20.25 9.28 3.10
N GLU A 115 -20.52 10.18 2.16
CA GLU A 115 -21.80 10.23 1.44
C GLU A 115 -22.07 8.93 0.66
N ALA A 116 -21.02 8.33 0.07
CA ALA A 116 -21.15 7.04 -0.61
C ALA A 116 -21.50 5.91 0.37
N VAL A 117 -20.95 5.91 1.59
CA VAL A 117 -21.28 4.94 2.65
C VAL A 117 -22.74 5.11 3.10
N LEU A 118 -23.21 6.34 3.28
CA LEU A 118 -24.61 6.62 3.67
C LEU A 118 -25.62 6.13 2.61
N ARG A 119 -25.23 6.16 1.34
CA ARG A 119 -26.05 5.65 0.22
C ARG A 119 -25.96 4.13 0.05
N SER A 120 -24.97 3.49 0.65
CA SER A 120 -24.80 2.04 0.59
C SER A 120 -25.85 1.32 1.44
N PRO A 121 -26.44 0.20 1.00
CA PRO A 121 -27.31 -0.60 1.85
C PRO A 121 -26.57 -1.00 3.14
N PRO A 122 -27.27 -1.04 4.29
CA PRO A 122 -26.63 -1.28 5.57
C PRO A 122 -25.92 -2.64 5.57
N PRO A 123 -24.73 -2.75 6.17
CA PRO A 123 -24.03 -4.02 6.28
C PRO A 123 -24.90 -5.04 7.05
N PRO A 124 -24.77 -6.34 6.75
CA PRO A 124 -25.50 -7.38 7.47
C PRO A 124 -25.31 -7.23 8.98
N LYS A 125 -26.40 -7.33 9.75
CA LYS A 125 -26.45 -7.14 11.22
C LYS A 125 -25.41 -7.95 12.01
N SER A 126 -24.78 -8.95 11.41
CA SER A 126 -23.67 -9.71 12.00
C SER A 126 -22.38 -8.90 12.22
N MET A 127 -22.23 -7.72 11.59
CA MET A 127 -21.07 -6.83 11.79
C MET A 127 -21.30 -5.76 12.87
N LEU A 128 -22.50 -5.67 13.44
CA LEU A 128 -22.88 -4.67 14.44
C LEU A 128 -22.93 -5.29 15.86
N LEU A 129 -21.78 -5.57 16.45
CA LEU A 129 -21.63 -5.87 17.89
C LEU A 129 -20.21 -5.49 18.35
N PRO A 130 -20.01 -4.91 19.55
CA PRO A 130 -20.61 -3.69 20.06
C PRO A 130 -19.54 -2.61 20.39
N GLN A 131 -19.86 -1.34 20.16
CA GLN A 131 -19.19 -0.20 20.79
C GLN A 131 -19.41 -0.31 22.31
N ARG A 132 -18.37 -0.68 23.07
CA ARG A 132 -18.43 -0.73 24.54
C ARG A 132 -17.86 0.57 25.11
N ASN A 133 -18.79 1.32 25.71
CA ASN A 133 -18.65 2.54 26.49
C ASN A 133 -17.61 2.44 27.61
#